data_AF-A0A0C2GUQ0-F1
#
_entry.id   AF-A0A0C2GUQ0-F1
#
_cell.length_a   1.000
_cell.length_b   1.000
_cell.length_c   1.000
_cell.angle_alpha   90.00
_cell.angle_beta   90.00
_cell.angle_gamma   90.00
#
_symmetry.space_group_name_H-M   'P 1'
#
loop_
_entity.id
_entity.type
_entity.pdbx_description
1 polymer ?
#
loop_
_entity_poly.entity_id
_entity_poly.type
_entity_poly.pdbx_seq_one_letter_code
_entity_poly.pdbx_strand_id
1 'polypeptide(L)'
;MEPLHLYINISRAKTEQLRKQQENMAYKKIVQSVDASQKYGKVNLVENFGAELKVVNRQLISIFNVVITVVGAFFFGFSGVQFAYPHLHLDIATRFIIGLVPATIVFFADLYFVIKNMDYDDSVDPCPSNAGVLSFKEMSKKND
;
A
#
# COMPACT_ATOMS: atom_id res chain seq x y z
N MET A 1 -0.63 -47.41 -39.52
CA MET A 1 0.15 -47.16 -38.29
C MET A 1 0.51 -45.68 -38.21
N GLU A 2 -0.48 -44.78 -38.08
CA GLU A 2 -0.27 -43.32 -38.25
C GLU A 2 -0.78 -42.38 -37.11
N PRO A 3 -1.60 -42.79 -36.11
CA PRO A 3 -2.11 -41.81 -35.14
C PRO A 3 -1.16 -41.50 -33.96
N LEU A 4 -0.16 -42.35 -33.68
CA LEU A 4 0.75 -42.14 -32.54
C LEU A 4 1.81 -41.05 -32.81
N HIS A 5 2.21 -40.85 -34.06
CA HIS A 5 3.21 -39.85 -34.43
C HIS A 5 2.67 -38.41 -34.26
N LEU A 6 1.38 -38.21 -34.51
CA LEU A 6 0.70 -36.93 -34.36
C LEU A 6 0.64 -36.50 -32.88
N TYR A 7 0.31 -37.43 -31.98
CA TYR A 7 0.20 -37.14 -30.54
C TYR A 7 1.54 -36.77 -29.92
N ILE A 8 2.62 -37.44 -30.34
CA ILE A 8 3.99 -37.12 -29.91
C ILE A 8 4.40 -35.72 -30.39
N ASN A 9 4.11 -35.39 -31.65
CA ASN A 9 4.45 -34.07 -32.21
C ASN A 9 3.67 -32.93 -31.55
N ILE A 10 2.39 -33.13 -31.22
CA ILE A 10 1.59 -32.13 -30.51
C ILE A 10 2.16 -31.86 -29.11
N SER A 11 2.52 -32.92 -28.38
CA SER A 11 3.10 -32.79 -27.04
C SER A 11 4.47 -32.09 -27.08
N ARG A 12 5.33 -32.47 -28.04
CA ARG A 12 6.62 -31.80 -28.26
C ARG A 12 6.47 -30.33 -28.63
N ALA A 13 5.53 -30.01 -29.52
CA ALA A 13 5.27 -28.64 -29.95
C ALA A 13 4.80 -27.75 -28.77
N LYS A 14 3.95 -28.29 -27.88
CA LYS A 14 3.53 -27.57 -26.66
C LYS A 14 4.71 -27.34 -25.71
N THR A 15 5.55 -28.34 -25.49
CA THR A 15 6.73 -28.22 -24.63
C THR A 15 7.75 -27.23 -25.20
N GLU A 16 7.97 -27.24 -26.51
CA GLU A 16 8.85 -26.30 -27.19
C GLU A 16 8.34 -24.86 -27.14
N GLN A 17 7.03 -24.64 -27.26
CA GLN A 17 6.43 -23.33 -27.10
C GLN A 17 6.65 -22.77 -25.69
N LEU A 18 6.42 -23.58 -24.66
CA LEU A 18 6.66 -23.18 -23.26
C LEU A 18 8.14 -22.91 -22.99
N ARG A 19 9.04 -23.76 -23.53
CA ARG A 19 10.49 -23.56 -23.39
C ARG A 19 10.93 -22.25 -24.06
N LYS A 20 10.47 -21.97 -25.28
CA LYS A 20 10.76 -20.69 -25.97
C LYS A 20 10.22 -19.48 -25.20
N GLN A 21 9.06 -19.60 -24.55
CA GLN A 21 8.52 -18.54 -23.70
C GLN A 21 9.39 -18.29 -22.46
N GLN A 22 9.83 -19.35 -21.78
CA GLN A 22 10.73 -19.25 -20.64
C GLN A 22 12.09 -18.66 -21.03
N GLU A 23 12.66 -19.11 -22.15
CA GLU A 23 13.91 -18.59 -22.69
C GLU A 23 13.79 -17.12 -23.07
N ASN A 24 12.67 -16.69 -23.67
CA ASN A 24 12.41 -15.28 -23.96
C ASN A 24 12.29 -14.44 -22.68
N MET A 25 11.65 -14.96 -21.63
CA MET A 25 11.58 -14.26 -20.33
C MET A 25 12.95 -14.15 -19.66
N ALA A 26 13.74 -15.23 -19.70
CA ALA A 26 15.10 -15.25 -19.16
C ALA A 26 16.02 -14.31 -19.95
N TYR A 27 15.96 -14.36 -21.28
CA TYR A 27 16.69 -13.44 -22.16
C TYR A 27 16.32 -11.99 -21.87
N LYS A 28 15.02 -11.68 -21.79
CA LYS A 28 14.52 -10.34 -21.44
C LYS A 28 15.06 -9.86 -20.09
N LYS A 29 15.12 -10.73 -19.08
CA LYS A 29 15.69 -10.40 -17.76
C LYS A 29 17.19 -10.13 -17.80
N ILE A 30 17.94 -10.86 -18.63
CA ILE A 30 19.39 -10.69 -18.81
C ILE A 30 19.69 -9.39 -19.57
N VAL A 31 18.90 -9.06 -20.59
CA VAL A 31 19.11 -7.82 -21.39
C VAL A 31 18.51 -6.56 -20.74
N GLN A 32 17.59 -6.71 -19.78
CA GLN A 32 16.96 -5.60 -19.06
C GLN A 32 17.94 -4.72 -18.27
N SER A 33 19.09 -5.27 -17.84
CA SER A 33 20.14 -4.50 -17.16
C SER A 33 21.08 -3.76 -18.11
N VAL A 34 21.06 -4.11 -19.41
CA VAL A 34 22.00 -3.62 -20.41
C VAL A 34 21.37 -2.57 -21.32
N ASP A 35 20.06 -2.67 -21.56
CA ASP A 35 19.30 -1.72 -22.39
C ASP A 35 18.66 -0.62 -21.53
N ALA A 36 19.39 0.46 -21.30
CA ALA A 36 18.89 1.68 -20.64
C ALA A 36 17.90 2.47 -21.53
N SER A 37 17.83 2.18 -22.83
CA SER A 37 17.01 2.91 -23.81
C SER A 37 15.55 2.42 -23.79
N GLN A 38 15.33 1.13 -23.58
CA GLN A 38 13.97 0.56 -23.55
C GLN A 38 13.18 0.89 -22.27
N LYS A 39 13.85 1.33 -21.18
CA LYS A 39 13.20 1.72 -19.93
C LYS A 39 12.48 3.07 -20.01
N TYR A 40 12.81 3.95 -20.94
CA TYR A 40 12.35 5.33 -20.86
C TYR A 40 10.85 5.52 -21.15
N GLY A 41 10.25 4.71 -22.03
CA GLY A 41 8.90 5.02 -22.57
C GLY A 41 7.70 4.25 -22.02
N LYS A 42 7.87 3.03 -21.49
CA LYS A 42 6.72 2.15 -21.14
C LYS A 42 6.69 1.65 -19.69
N VAL A 43 7.85 1.41 -19.08
CA VAL A 43 7.92 0.99 -17.66
C VAL A 43 7.82 2.19 -16.72
N ASN A 44 8.37 3.35 -17.09
CA ASN A 44 8.18 4.57 -16.27
C ASN A 44 6.71 4.94 -16.11
N LEU A 45 5.85 4.82 -17.12
CA LEU A 45 4.45 5.24 -16.96
C LEU A 45 3.66 4.29 -16.04
N VAL A 46 3.91 2.98 -16.12
CA VAL A 46 3.23 1.98 -15.27
C VAL A 46 3.84 1.90 -13.86
N GLU A 47 5.16 2.04 -13.71
CA GLU A 47 5.81 2.14 -12.40
C GLU A 47 5.49 3.46 -11.69
N ASN A 48 5.46 4.60 -12.40
CA ASN A 48 5.01 5.86 -11.82
C ASN A 48 3.53 5.80 -11.45
N PHE A 49 2.65 5.23 -12.28
CA PHE A 49 1.25 5.00 -11.89
C PHE A 49 1.15 4.10 -10.65
N GLY A 50 1.94 3.02 -10.56
CA GLY A 50 1.96 2.15 -9.39
C GLY A 50 2.46 2.86 -8.13
N ALA A 51 3.47 3.71 -8.26
CA ALA A 51 4.01 4.52 -7.18
C ALA A 51 3.03 5.62 -6.74
N GLU A 52 2.44 6.36 -7.69
CA GLU A 52 1.42 7.37 -7.46
C GLU A 52 0.17 6.76 -6.82
N LEU A 53 -0.32 5.62 -7.33
CA LEU A 53 -1.45 4.89 -6.72
C LEU A 53 -1.12 4.43 -5.30
N LYS A 54 0.13 4.06 -5.01
CA LYS A 54 0.56 3.68 -3.66
C LYS A 54 0.58 4.89 -2.71
N VAL A 55 0.97 6.07 -3.19
CA VAL A 55 0.92 7.33 -2.42
C VAL A 55 -0.53 7.74 -2.16
N VAL A 56 -1.38 7.69 -3.20
CA VAL A 56 -2.83 7.97 -3.07
C VAL A 56 -3.49 6.99 -2.09
N ASN A 57 -3.14 5.70 -2.15
CA ASN A 57 -3.66 4.72 -1.20
C ASN A 57 -3.27 5.08 0.24
N ARG A 58 -2.03 5.52 0.48
CA ARG A 58 -1.59 5.94 1.81
C ARG A 58 -2.37 7.16 2.33
N GLN A 59 -2.64 8.12 1.45
CA GLN A 59 -3.42 9.31 1.79
C GLN A 59 -4.90 8.98 2.05
N LEU A 60 -5.48 8.09 1.24
CA LEU A 60 -6.83 7.55 1.45
C LEU A 60 -6.93 6.80 2.78
N ILE A 61 -5.91 5.99 3.12
CA ILE A 61 -5.85 5.27 4.40
C ILE A 61 -5.80 6.26 5.57
N SER A 62 -5.07 7.37 5.44
CA SER A 62 -5.02 8.41 6.46
C SER A 62 -6.38 9.08 6.66
N ILE A 63 -7.06 9.48 5.59
CA ILE A 63 -8.42 10.05 5.64
C ILE A 63 -9.42 9.05 6.24
N PHE A 64 -9.34 7.79 5.81
CA PHE A 64 -10.21 6.73 6.31
C PHE A 64 -10.02 6.50 7.82
N ASN A 65 -8.78 6.57 8.31
CA ASN A 65 -8.48 6.47 9.72
C ASN A 65 -9.17 7.59 10.52
N VAL A 66 -9.12 8.84 10.03
CA VAL A 66 -9.83 9.99 10.65
C VAL A 66 -11.34 9.77 10.70
N VAL A 67 -11.92 9.24 9.62
CA VAL A 67 -13.37 8.97 9.61
C VAL A 67 -13.73 7.92 10.67
N ILE A 68 -12.93 6.85 10.77
CA ILE A 68 -13.14 5.80 11.78
C ILE A 68 -13.03 6.33 13.20
N THR A 69 -12.00 7.13 13.50
CA THR A 69 -11.77 7.68 14.84
C THR A 69 -12.85 8.68 15.24
N VAL A 70 -13.29 9.55 14.33
CA VAL A 70 -14.37 10.52 14.57
C VAL A 70 -15.70 9.82 14.81
N VAL A 71 -16.02 8.82 13.99
CA VAL A 71 -17.21 7.97 14.18
C VAL A 71 -17.11 7.23 15.51
N GLY A 72 -15.95 6.64 15.82
CA GLY A 72 -15.70 5.97 17.10
C GLY A 72 -15.91 6.89 18.30
N ALA A 73 -15.38 8.10 18.27
CA ALA A 73 -15.54 9.10 19.33
C ALA A 73 -17.00 9.55 19.48
N PHE A 74 -17.70 9.74 18.36
CA PHE A 74 -19.12 10.06 18.37
C PHE A 74 -19.96 8.93 18.99
N PHE A 75 -19.77 7.69 18.53
CA PHE A 75 -20.45 6.53 19.08
C PHE A 75 -20.08 6.30 20.54
N PHE A 76 -18.83 6.54 20.93
CA PHE A 76 -18.40 6.46 22.32
C PHE A 76 -19.10 7.51 23.19
N GLY A 77 -19.22 8.77 22.75
CA GLY A 77 -19.96 9.78 23.50
C GLY A 77 -21.47 9.53 23.53
N PHE A 78 -22.04 9.02 22.43
CA PHE A 78 -23.47 8.67 22.34
C PHE A 78 -23.84 7.47 23.23
N SER A 79 -23.07 6.38 23.16
CA SER A 79 -23.27 5.16 23.95
C SER A 79 -22.79 5.32 25.40
N GLY A 80 -21.75 6.12 25.62
CA GLY A 80 -21.19 6.41 26.94
C GLY A 80 -22.19 7.11 27.86
N VAL A 81 -23.04 8.00 27.32
CA VAL A 81 -24.13 8.63 28.08
C VAL A 81 -25.17 7.63 28.54
N GLN A 82 -25.50 6.64 27.71
CA GLN A 82 -26.45 5.59 28.08
C GLN A 82 -25.92 4.73 29.23
N PHE A 83 -24.61 4.52 29.31
CA PHE A 83 -23.97 3.80 30.40
C PHE A 83 -23.85 4.64 31.68
N ALA A 84 -23.58 5.95 31.56
CA ALA A 84 -23.39 6.85 32.70
C ALA A 84 -24.71 7.25 33.40
N TYR A 85 -25.82 7.38 32.65
CA TYR A 85 -27.12 7.78 33.20
C TYR A 85 -28.25 6.86 32.72
N PRO A 86 -28.35 5.63 33.24
CA PRO A 86 -29.42 4.70 32.90
C PRO A 86 -30.82 5.13 33.41
N HIS A 87 -30.90 6.10 34.34
CA HIS A 87 -32.15 6.52 35.00
C HIS A 87 -32.69 7.89 34.59
N LEU A 88 -31.93 8.67 33.83
CA LEU A 88 -32.44 9.89 33.21
C LEU A 88 -32.86 9.55 31.78
N HIS A 89 -34.13 9.71 31.46
CA HIS A 89 -34.63 9.71 30.08
C HIS A 89 -34.07 10.95 29.34
N LEU A 90 -32.75 10.97 29.11
CA LEU A 90 -32.09 11.99 28.31
C LEU A 90 -32.56 11.82 26.87
N ASP A 91 -33.22 12.87 26.39
CA ASP A 91 -33.71 12.98 25.02
C ASP A 91 -32.60 12.70 24.01
N ILE A 92 -32.97 12.16 22.85
CA ILE A 92 -32.04 11.78 21.76
C ILE A 92 -31.14 12.97 21.39
N ALA A 93 -31.68 14.19 21.44
CA ALA A 93 -30.94 15.42 21.20
C ALA A 93 -29.75 15.59 22.15
N THR A 94 -29.91 15.30 23.45
CA THR A 94 -28.83 15.50 24.44
C THR A 94 -27.71 14.48 24.24
N ARG A 95 -28.07 13.23 23.91
CA ARG A 95 -27.09 12.17 23.58
C ARG A 95 -26.28 12.53 22.33
N PHE A 96 -26.94 13.13 21.35
CA PHE A 96 -26.28 13.61 20.14
C PHE A 96 -25.28 14.73 20.45
N ILE A 97 -25.67 15.72 21.25
CA ILE A 97 -24.76 16.82 21.66
C ILE A 97 -23.56 16.28 22.44
N ILE A 98 -23.77 15.36 23.38
CA ILE A 98 -22.67 14.76 24.16
C ILE A 98 -21.76 13.89 23.29
N GLY A 99 -22.29 13.20 22.28
CA GLY A 99 -21.49 12.51 21.27
C GLY A 99 -20.69 13.46 20.38
N LEU A 100 -21.26 14.62 20.05
CA LEU A 100 -20.68 15.59 19.12
C LEU A 100 -19.49 16.35 19.72
N VAL A 101 -19.48 16.62 21.03
CA VAL A 101 -18.35 17.28 21.72
C VAL A 101 -17.02 16.53 21.55
N PRO A 102 -16.85 15.27 21.99
CA PRO A 102 -15.62 14.52 21.81
C PRO A 102 -15.32 14.26 20.33
N ALA A 103 -16.35 14.07 19.49
CA ALA A 103 -16.16 13.90 18.04
C ALA A 103 -15.50 15.13 17.41
N THR A 104 -15.90 16.34 17.80
CA THR A 104 -15.27 17.58 17.28
C THR A 104 -13.82 17.74 17.74
N ILE A 105 -13.51 17.39 18.98
CA ILE A 105 -12.14 17.45 19.52
C ILE A 105 -11.22 16.50 18.75
N VAL A 106 -11.66 15.24 18.59
CA VAL A 106 -10.92 14.23 17.83
C VAL A 106 -10.80 14.63 16.36
N PHE A 107 -11.87 15.17 15.76
CA PHE A 107 -11.84 15.66 14.39
C PHE A 107 -10.78 16.74 14.17
N PHE A 108 -10.68 17.73 15.06
CA PHE A 108 -9.64 18.77 14.95
C PHE A 108 -8.22 18.20 15.16
N ALA A 109 -8.05 17.28 16.11
CA ALA A 109 -6.77 16.64 16.36
C ALA A 109 -6.30 15.82 15.15
N ASP A 110 -7.21 15.03 14.56
CA ASP A 110 -6.93 14.16 13.42
C ASP A 110 -6.76 14.95 12.13
N LEU A 111 -7.59 15.98 11.89
CA LEU A 111 -7.45 16.87 10.73
C LEU A 111 -6.12 17.64 10.78
N TYR A 112 -5.71 18.10 11.96
CA TYR A 112 -4.40 18.72 12.15
C TYR A 112 -3.27 17.74 11.80
N PHE A 113 -3.38 16.49 12.27
CA PHE A 113 -2.39 15.45 11.96
C PHE A 113 -2.36 15.14 10.46
N VAL A 114 -3.50 14.99 9.78
CA VAL A 114 -3.56 14.73 8.33
C VAL A 114 -2.88 15.85 7.54
N ILE A 115 -3.23 17.11 7.82
CA ILE A 115 -2.66 18.27 7.13
C ILE A 115 -1.14 18.33 7.36
N LYS A 116 -0.69 18.10 8.59
CA LYS A 116 0.73 18.11 8.96
C LYS A 116 1.52 16.97 8.29
N ASN A 117 0.94 15.77 8.17
CA ASN A 117 1.60 14.63 7.52
C ASN A 117 1.70 14.81 6.01
N MET A 118 0.72 15.46 5.37
CA MET A 118 0.78 15.80 3.95
C MET A 118 1.90 16.80 3.65
N ASP A 119 2.14 17.77 4.53
CA ASP A 119 3.22 18.76 4.40
C ASP A 119 4.61 18.14 4.67
N TYR A 120 4.69 17.12 5.54
CA TYR A 120 5.95 16.45 5.87
C TYR A 120 6.49 15.58 4.73
N ASP A 121 5.62 15.03 3.87
CA ASP A 121 6.01 14.19 2.73
C ASP A 121 6.80 14.95 1.65
N ASP A 122 6.74 16.28 1.63
CA ASP A 122 7.50 17.13 0.70
C ASP A 122 8.89 17.52 1.25
N SER A 123 9.19 17.28 2.53
CA SER A 123 10.42 17.79 3.20
C SER A 123 11.40 16.71 3.67
N VAL A 124 11.12 15.43 3.40
CA VAL A 124 12.04 14.34 3.75
C VAL A 124 12.73 13.86 2.48
N ASP A 125 14.00 14.25 2.34
CA ASP A 125 14.99 13.55 1.51
C ASP A 125 14.75 12.03 1.58
N PRO A 126 14.93 11.25 0.50
CA PRO A 126 14.69 9.81 0.51
C PRO A 126 15.75 9.10 1.36
N CYS A 127 15.60 9.19 2.68
CA CYS A 127 16.34 8.37 3.61
C CYS A 127 15.70 6.98 3.56
N PRO A 128 16.47 5.97 3.14
CA PRO A 128 15.91 4.75 2.64
C PRO A 128 15.40 3.93 3.84
N SER A 129 14.14 3.51 3.76
CA SER A 129 13.50 2.59 4.70
C SER A 129 14.02 1.15 4.49
N ASN A 130 15.34 0.97 4.55
CA ASN A 130 16.04 -0.31 4.59
C ASN A 130 17.04 -0.32 5.75
N ALA A 131 16.61 0.11 6.94
CA ALA A 131 17.31 -0.06 8.21
C ALA A 131 17.38 -1.54 8.67
N GLY A 132 17.78 -2.44 7.78
CA GLY A 132 17.90 -3.87 8.10
C GLY A 132 18.75 -4.72 7.16
N VAL A 133 19.35 -4.20 6.07
CA VAL A 133 20.04 -5.06 5.09
C VAL A 133 21.48 -4.63 4.75
N LEU A 134 21.96 -3.48 5.22
CA LEU A 134 23.29 -2.97 4.84
C LEU A 134 24.34 -3.02 5.97
N SER A 135 24.58 -4.19 6.56
CA SER A 135 25.83 -4.40 7.33
C SER A 135 26.19 -5.88 7.49
N PHE A 136 26.49 -6.55 6.38
CA PHE A 136 27.19 -7.85 6.44
C PHE A 136 28.25 -8.00 5.34
N LYS A 137 28.11 -7.29 4.23
CA LYS A 137 29.04 -7.37 3.11
C LYS A 137 30.31 -6.52 3.30
N GLU A 138 30.31 -5.54 4.20
CA GLU A 138 31.50 -4.71 4.48
C GLU A 138 32.45 -5.31 5.53
N MET A 139 32.01 -6.30 6.32
CA MET A 139 32.86 -6.92 7.35
C MET A 139 33.74 -8.07 6.82
N SER A 140 33.46 -8.59 5.62
CA SER A 140 34.21 -9.73 5.06
C SER A 140 35.47 -9.33 4.26
N LYS A 141 35.77 -8.03 4.12
CA LYS A 141 36.92 -7.54 3.32
C LYS A 141 37.99 -6.82 4.15
N LYS A 142 38.04 -7.10 5.45
CA LYS A 142 39.09 -6.59 6.34
C LYS A 142 39.60 -7.72 7.23
N ASN A 143 40.16 -8.74 6.59
CA ASN A 143 41.07 -9.73 7.16
C ASN A 143 41.95 -10.21 6.00
N ASP A 144 42.70 -9.26 5.44
CA ASP A 144 44.08 -9.52 4.99
C ASP A 144 44.99 -9.10 6.16
#